data_AF-A0A1F4VH45-F1
#
_entry.id   AF-A0A1F4VH45-F1
#
_cell.length_a   1.000
_cell.length_b   1.000
_cell.length_c   1.000
_cell.angle_alpha   90.00
_cell.angle_beta   90.00
_cell.angle_gamma   90.00
#
_symmetry.space_group_name_H-M   'P 1'
#
loop_
_entity.id
_entity.type
_entity.pdbx_description
1 polymer ?
#
loop_
_entity_poly.entity_id
_entity_poly.type
_entity_poly.pdbx_seq_one_letter_code
_entity_poly.pdbx_strand_id
1 'polypeptide(L)'
;MWLISTLIAKKINKVIKLLGRGSGFTFPGHVVLKIFPNILSSVRYPRGIILVSGTNGKTTTTKLITHLLESFGLGVVHNSTGANLLNGLVSTVLMGTNLMGKPLGNVAVLEVDEFALPLALKHLSPTALLLLNLSRDQLDRYGETDIILDKWKETVPGLSDTTILVCDSEQKEFHDIAEIFSGRTFYFDSDPTFLEKTKLHGTYNAKNVNAAVLTLTLLGYAQSGIEQGLEEFSVAYGRGEVITRENVDFQIFLAKNPASFNQNLDVLSSGKVAGKSILFVLNDNIPDGRDVSWIYDISPDKIKDACEGKEIYVSGTRALDMAVRLSYAGVNTRTENISENLSSSISRLYSDSRDASVTILPNYSAMLETREILIGRKIL
;
A
#
# COMPACT_ATOMS: atom_id res chain seq x y z
N MET A 1 -25.98 -21.50 -1.06
CA MET A 1 -25.14 -20.43 -0.47
C MET A 1 -24.64 -19.45 -1.53
N TRP A 2 -23.75 -19.86 -2.44
CA TRP A 2 -23.12 -18.98 -3.44
C TRP A 2 -24.08 -18.16 -4.31
N LEU A 3 -25.15 -18.76 -4.82
CA LEU A 3 -26.15 -18.03 -5.61
C LEU A 3 -26.74 -16.85 -4.84
N ILE A 4 -27.17 -17.08 -3.59
CA ILE A 4 -27.81 -16.06 -2.76
C ILE A 4 -26.79 -14.99 -2.35
N SER A 5 -25.60 -15.39 -1.88
CA SER A 5 -24.57 -14.44 -1.44
C SER A 5 -24.05 -13.56 -2.58
N THR A 6 -23.79 -14.14 -3.76
CA THR A 6 -23.32 -13.38 -4.93
C THR A 6 -24.40 -12.46 -5.50
N LEU A 7 -25.66 -12.88 -5.53
CA LEU A 7 -26.78 -12.01 -5.92
C LEU A 7 -26.94 -10.83 -4.97
N ILE A 8 -26.95 -11.09 -3.66
CA ILE A 8 -27.02 -10.03 -2.64
C ILE A 8 -25.86 -9.05 -2.83
N ALA A 9 -24.62 -9.56 -2.89
CA ALA A 9 -23.45 -8.72 -3.00
C ALA A 9 -23.45 -7.88 -4.27
N LYS A 10 -23.69 -8.49 -5.44
CA LYS A 10 -23.70 -7.79 -6.74
C LYS A 10 -24.83 -6.76 -6.83
N LYS A 11 -26.00 -7.05 -6.25
CA LYS A 11 -27.12 -6.11 -6.20
C LYS A 11 -26.82 -4.92 -5.29
N ILE A 12 -26.28 -5.16 -4.09
CA ILE A 12 -25.83 -4.08 -3.18
C ILE A 12 -24.78 -3.20 -3.86
N ASN A 13 -23.77 -3.82 -4.47
CA ASN A 13 -22.70 -3.08 -5.16
C ASN A 13 -23.25 -2.22 -6.31
N LYS A 14 -24.21 -2.74 -7.09
CA LYS A 14 -24.88 -1.97 -8.15
C LYS A 14 -25.65 -0.78 -7.59
N VAL A 15 -26.34 -0.94 -6.47
CA VAL A 15 -27.07 0.16 -5.80
C VAL A 15 -26.09 1.23 -5.28
N ILE A 16 -24.99 0.83 -4.63
CA ILE A 16 -23.97 1.77 -4.15
C ILE A 16 -23.40 2.61 -5.30
N LYS A 17 -23.03 1.96 -6.41
CA LYS A 17 -22.53 2.64 -7.61
C LYS A 17 -23.55 3.60 -8.21
N LEU A 18 -24.84 3.23 -8.26
CA LEU A 18 -25.91 4.09 -8.77
C LEU A 18 -26.17 5.32 -7.89
N LEU A 19 -25.97 5.21 -6.58
CA LEU A 19 -26.21 6.30 -5.62
C LEU A 19 -25.02 7.29 -5.50
N GLY A 20 -23.92 7.07 -6.23
CA GLY A 20 -22.75 7.96 -6.22
C GLY A 20 -22.04 8.09 -4.86
N ARG A 21 -22.36 7.20 -3.90
CA ARG A 21 -21.79 7.23 -2.54
C ARG A 21 -20.48 6.43 -2.47
N GLY A 22 -19.44 6.91 -3.14
CA GLY A 22 -18.03 6.53 -2.93
C GLY A 22 -17.67 5.03 -2.93
N SER A 23 -16.46 4.72 -2.44
CA SER A 23 -15.75 3.44 -2.46
C SER A 23 -16.32 2.33 -1.56
N GLY A 24 -17.65 2.28 -1.35
CA GLY A 24 -18.38 1.34 -0.47
C GLY A 24 -18.28 -0.16 -0.82
N PHE A 25 -17.22 -0.55 -1.54
CA PHE A 25 -16.87 -1.87 -1.99
C PHE A 25 -16.83 -2.91 -0.86
N THR A 26 -16.55 -2.53 0.39
CA THR A 26 -16.50 -3.46 1.53
C THR A 26 -17.87 -3.79 2.14
N PHE A 27 -18.89 -2.96 1.86
CA PHE A 27 -20.22 -3.10 2.45
C PHE A 27 -20.98 -4.36 1.97
N PRO A 28 -20.96 -4.74 0.67
CA PRO A 28 -21.50 -6.02 0.22
C PRO A 28 -21.01 -7.21 1.05
N GLY A 29 -19.70 -7.28 1.31
CA GLY A 29 -19.11 -8.36 2.09
C GLY A 29 -19.45 -8.29 3.57
N HIS A 30 -19.60 -7.08 4.15
CA HIS A 30 -20.08 -6.94 5.53
C HIS A 30 -21.49 -7.53 5.71
N VAL A 31 -22.40 -7.28 4.78
CA VAL A 31 -23.76 -7.85 4.81
C VAL A 31 -23.71 -9.36 4.62
N VAL A 32 -22.93 -9.84 3.65
CA VAL A 32 -22.84 -11.29 3.39
C VAL A 32 -22.22 -12.04 4.55
N LEU A 33 -21.19 -11.51 5.21
CA LEU A 33 -20.55 -12.16 6.37
C LEU A 33 -21.52 -12.39 7.53
N LYS A 34 -22.49 -11.49 7.75
CA LYS A 34 -23.52 -11.67 8.80
C LYS A 34 -24.44 -12.85 8.52
N ILE A 35 -24.65 -13.18 7.25
CA ILE A 35 -25.58 -14.26 6.82
C ILE A 35 -24.81 -15.57 6.59
N PHE A 36 -23.62 -15.47 6.00
CA PHE A 36 -22.78 -16.59 5.57
C PHE A 36 -21.34 -16.39 6.06
N PRO A 37 -21.06 -16.61 7.36
CA PRO A 37 -19.74 -16.32 7.96
C PRO A 37 -18.60 -17.13 7.34
N ASN A 38 -18.88 -18.34 6.86
CA ASN A 38 -17.88 -19.26 6.28
C ASN A 38 -17.85 -19.24 4.74
N ILE A 39 -18.35 -18.18 4.10
CA ILE A 39 -18.46 -18.11 2.63
C ILE A 39 -17.11 -18.35 1.93
N LEU A 40 -16.02 -17.81 2.49
CA LEU A 40 -14.68 -17.92 1.92
C LEU A 40 -14.10 -19.34 1.97
N SER A 41 -14.50 -20.16 2.95
CA SER A 41 -13.94 -21.51 3.15
C SER A 41 -14.16 -22.44 1.95
N SER A 42 -15.14 -22.12 1.10
CA SER A 42 -15.53 -22.92 -0.06
C SER A 42 -14.96 -22.42 -1.39
N VAL A 43 -14.31 -21.24 -1.44
CA VAL A 43 -13.75 -20.75 -2.71
C VAL A 43 -12.45 -21.48 -3.05
N ARG A 44 -12.30 -21.86 -4.32
CA ARG A 44 -11.09 -22.49 -4.84
C ARG A 44 -10.75 -21.87 -6.19
N TYR A 45 -9.51 -21.42 -6.33
CA TYR A 45 -8.98 -20.85 -7.57
C TYR A 45 -8.07 -21.88 -8.25
N PRO A 46 -8.10 -22.01 -9.60
CA PRO A 46 -7.28 -22.99 -10.33
C PRO A 46 -5.78 -22.95 -10.03
N ARG A 47 -5.23 -21.75 -9.77
CA ARG A 47 -3.83 -21.51 -9.42
C ARG A 47 -3.65 -21.06 -7.96
N GLY A 48 -4.68 -21.27 -7.13
CA GLY A 48 -4.59 -21.03 -5.69
C GLY A 48 -4.83 -19.59 -5.24
N ILE A 49 -4.52 -19.35 -3.97
CA ILE A 49 -4.72 -18.08 -3.28
C ILE A 49 -3.37 -17.64 -2.68
N ILE A 50 -2.94 -16.42 -2.97
CA ILE A 50 -1.76 -15.78 -2.41
C ILE A 50 -2.24 -14.71 -1.44
N LEU A 51 -1.80 -14.79 -0.19
CA LEU A 51 -2.08 -13.77 0.83
C LEU A 51 -0.81 -12.96 1.12
N VAL A 52 -0.96 -11.64 1.21
CA VAL A 52 0.14 -10.72 1.51
C VAL A 52 -0.21 -9.92 2.76
N SER A 53 0.60 -10.03 3.80
CA SER A 53 0.40 -9.36 5.08
C SER A 53 1.70 -8.75 5.61
N GLY A 54 1.58 -7.78 6.50
CA GLY A 54 2.70 -7.04 7.11
C GLY A 54 2.34 -5.58 7.29
N THR A 55 3.01 -4.85 8.18
CA THR A 55 2.65 -3.45 8.48
C THR A 55 2.87 -2.54 7.26
N ASN A 56 3.98 -2.72 6.55
CA ASN A 56 4.35 -1.96 5.36
C ASN A 56 4.52 -2.85 4.12
N GLY A 57 4.43 -2.24 2.92
CA GLY A 57 4.73 -2.89 1.64
C GLY A 57 3.59 -3.70 1.01
N LYS A 58 2.55 -4.07 1.77
CA LYS A 58 1.45 -4.96 1.31
C LYS A 58 0.88 -4.60 -0.06
N THR A 59 0.46 -3.35 -0.24
CA THR A 59 -0.14 -2.87 -1.50
C THR A 59 0.84 -2.93 -2.67
N THR A 60 2.12 -2.57 -2.45
CA THR A 60 3.14 -2.63 -3.51
C THR A 60 3.37 -4.08 -3.93
N THR A 61 3.61 -4.97 -2.97
CA THR A 61 3.86 -6.39 -3.24
C THR A 61 2.66 -7.07 -3.89
N THR A 62 1.44 -6.79 -3.41
CA THR A 62 0.19 -7.34 -3.99
C THR A 62 0.01 -6.90 -5.44
N LYS A 63 0.24 -5.61 -5.74
CA LYS A 63 0.16 -5.08 -7.11
C LYS A 63 1.25 -5.66 -8.00
N LEU A 64 2.46 -5.82 -7.48
CA LEU A 64 3.57 -6.41 -8.22
C LEU A 64 3.29 -7.87 -8.59
N ILE A 65 2.86 -8.69 -7.62
CA ILE A 65 2.47 -10.08 -7.87
C ILE A 65 1.30 -10.15 -8.86
N THR A 66 0.31 -9.26 -8.72
CA THR A 66 -0.83 -9.18 -9.65
C THR A 66 -0.35 -8.90 -11.07
N HIS A 67 0.46 -7.85 -11.26
CA HIS A 67 0.99 -7.47 -12.57
C HIS A 67 1.81 -8.58 -13.22
N LEU A 68 2.69 -9.22 -12.45
CA LEU A 68 3.50 -10.33 -12.95
C LEU A 68 2.64 -11.54 -13.35
N LEU A 69 1.62 -11.88 -12.56
CA LEU A 69 0.71 -12.98 -12.93
C LEU A 69 -0.12 -12.64 -14.18
N GLU A 70 -0.53 -11.39 -14.34
CA GLU A 70 -1.23 -10.90 -15.53
C GLU A 70 -0.32 -10.92 -16.77
N SER A 71 0.98 -10.62 -16.64
CA SER A 71 1.94 -10.73 -17.76
C SER A 71 2.15 -12.19 -18.20
N PHE A 72 1.94 -13.16 -17.30
CA PHE A 72 1.82 -14.59 -17.63
C PHE A 72 0.45 -14.99 -18.20
N GLY A 73 -0.43 -14.04 -18.50
CA GLY A 73 -1.74 -14.26 -19.12
C GLY A 73 -2.81 -14.80 -18.16
N LEU A 74 -2.62 -14.67 -16.85
CA LEU A 74 -3.58 -15.12 -15.86
C LEU A 74 -4.59 -14.04 -15.52
N GLY A 75 -5.87 -14.43 -15.39
CA GLY A 75 -6.86 -13.58 -14.75
C GLY A 75 -6.65 -13.56 -13.24
N VAL A 76 -6.39 -12.39 -12.67
CA VAL A 76 -6.14 -12.23 -11.23
C VAL A 76 -7.34 -11.60 -10.53
N VAL A 77 -7.79 -12.21 -9.43
CA VAL A 77 -8.74 -11.58 -8.51
C VAL A 77 -7.96 -10.99 -7.34
N HIS A 78 -7.95 -9.66 -7.23
CA HIS A 78 -7.25 -8.96 -6.15
C HIS A 78 -8.13 -7.85 -5.58
N ASN A 79 -7.87 -7.48 -4.32
CA ASN A 79 -8.57 -6.37 -3.67
C ASN A 79 -7.89 -5.03 -4.01
N SER A 80 -8.69 -4.03 -4.41
CA SER A 80 -8.22 -2.66 -4.62
C SER A 80 -8.08 -1.91 -3.29
N THR A 81 -7.27 -0.84 -3.29
CA THR A 81 -6.75 -0.14 -2.09
C THR A 81 -7.79 0.09 -0.99
N GLY A 82 -7.50 -0.45 0.20
CA GLY A 82 -8.25 -0.24 1.45
C GLY A 82 -9.19 -1.38 1.87
N ALA A 83 -9.46 -2.36 1.01
CA ALA A 83 -10.36 -3.49 1.29
C ALA A 83 -9.60 -4.71 1.88
N ASN A 84 -8.71 -4.48 2.84
CA ASN A 84 -7.79 -5.46 3.42
C ASN A 84 -8.32 -6.20 4.66
N LEU A 85 -9.49 -5.81 5.17
CA LEU A 85 -10.23 -6.52 6.22
C LEU A 85 -11.12 -7.64 5.64
N LEU A 86 -11.58 -8.55 6.49
CA LEU A 86 -12.35 -9.74 6.08
C LEU A 86 -13.57 -9.40 5.19
N ASN A 87 -14.31 -8.34 5.48
CA ASN A 87 -15.44 -7.88 4.65
C ASN A 87 -14.99 -7.41 3.25
N GLY A 88 -13.82 -6.77 3.16
CA GLY A 88 -13.20 -6.43 1.89
C GLY A 88 -12.79 -7.65 1.08
N LEU A 89 -12.19 -8.65 1.72
CA LEU A 89 -11.85 -9.93 1.09
C LEU A 89 -13.08 -10.66 0.56
N VAL A 90 -14.15 -10.73 1.36
CA VAL A 90 -15.44 -11.31 0.94
C VAL A 90 -16.01 -10.57 -0.25
N SER A 91 -16.02 -9.24 -0.22
CA SER A 91 -16.53 -8.44 -1.34
C SER A 91 -15.73 -8.71 -2.61
N THR A 92 -14.41 -8.76 -2.50
CA THR A 92 -13.49 -9.06 -3.62
C THR A 92 -13.80 -10.41 -4.24
N VAL A 93 -13.88 -11.46 -3.43
CA VAL A 93 -14.17 -12.82 -3.90
C VAL A 93 -15.56 -12.92 -4.53
N LEU A 94 -16.58 -12.27 -3.95
CA LEU A 94 -17.94 -12.30 -4.49
C LEU A 94 -18.08 -11.53 -5.81
N MET A 95 -17.33 -10.44 -5.99
CA MET A 95 -17.27 -9.73 -7.27
C MET A 95 -16.48 -10.52 -8.32
N GLY A 96 -15.42 -11.21 -7.89
CA GLY A 96 -14.56 -12.06 -8.72
C GLY A 96 -15.09 -13.47 -8.98
N THR A 97 -16.36 -13.76 -8.67
CA THR A 97 -16.99 -15.08 -8.91
C THR A 97 -18.30 -14.94 -9.69
N ASN A 98 -18.68 -16.00 -10.41
CA ASN A 98 -20.00 -16.10 -11.03
C ASN A 98 -21.08 -16.48 -9.98
N LEU A 99 -22.34 -16.56 -10.41
CA LEU A 99 -23.46 -16.87 -9.50
C LEU A 99 -23.38 -18.27 -8.87
N MET A 100 -22.62 -19.19 -9.45
CA MET A 100 -22.39 -20.52 -8.90
C MET A 100 -21.16 -20.58 -7.98
N GLY A 101 -20.48 -19.46 -7.75
CA GLY A 101 -19.26 -19.40 -6.94
C GLY A 101 -17.99 -19.82 -7.68
N LYS A 102 -18.05 -20.04 -9.00
CA LYS A 102 -16.86 -20.31 -9.81
C LYS A 102 -16.08 -19.00 -10.00
N PRO A 103 -14.78 -18.95 -9.70
CA PRO A 103 -13.96 -17.78 -9.96
C PRO A 103 -13.98 -17.35 -11.43
N LEU A 104 -13.95 -16.04 -11.64
CA LEU A 104 -13.77 -15.41 -12.95
C LEU A 104 -12.29 -15.31 -13.34
N GLY A 105 -11.38 -15.44 -12.37
CA GLY A 105 -9.93 -15.49 -12.56
C GLY A 105 -9.32 -16.85 -12.22
N ASN A 106 -8.04 -17.00 -12.53
CA ASN A 106 -7.24 -18.20 -12.30
C ASN A 106 -6.64 -18.23 -10.88
N VAL A 107 -6.32 -17.08 -10.30
CA VAL A 107 -5.61 -16.93 -9.03
C VAL A 107 -6.21 -15.77 -8.24
N ALA A 108 -6.19 -15.86 -6.90
CA ALA A 108 -6.48 -14.72 -6.05
C ALA A 108 -5.19 -14.21 -5.40
N VAL A 109 -4.98 -12.89 -5.43
CA VAL A 109 -3.86 -12.22 -4.75
C VAL A 109 -4.47 -11.19 -3.82
N LEU A 110 -4.45 -11.46 -2.51
CA LEU A 110 -5.20 -10.67 -1.54
C LEU A 110 -4.25 -10.01 -0.54
N GLU A 111 -4.29 -8.68 -0.51
CA GLU A 111 -3.73 -7.89 0.58
C GLU A 111 -4.59 -8.08 1.82
N VAL A 112 -3.99 -8.47 2.94
CA VAL A 112 -4.68 -8.69 4.22
C VAL A 112 -4.04 -7.83 5.30
N ASP A 113 -4.88 -7.14 6.07
CA ASP A 113 -4.45 -6.41 7.25
C ASP A 113 -3.84 -7.36 8.29
N GLU A 114 -2.78 -6.92 8.96
CA GLU A 114 -2.03 -7.72 9.92
C GLU A 114 -2.88 -8.22 11.10
N PHE A 115 -3.87 -7.43 11.55
CA PHE A 115 -4.83 -7.87 12.57
C PHE A 115 -5.92 -8.79 12.01
N ALA A 116 -6.26 -8.65 10.73
CA ALA A 116 -7.28 -9.45 10.08
C ALA A 116 -6.75 -10.81 9.61
N LEU A 117 -5.42 -10.98 9.45
CA LEU A 117 -4.80 -12.21 8.96
C LEU A 117 -5.23 -13.46 9.74
N PRO A 118 -5.15 -13.52 11.09
CA PRO A 118 -5.65 -14.65 11.88
C PRO A 118 -7.07 -15.09 11.51
N LEU A 119 -7.97 -14.12 11.31
CA LEU A 119 -9.36 -14.39 10.96
C LEU A 119 -9.49 -14.81 9.50
N ALA A 120 -8.73 -14.20 8.58
CA ALA A 120 -8.70 -14.61 7.19
C ALA A 120 -8.23 -16.07 7.03
N LEU A 121 -7.20 -16.49 7.75
CA LEU A 121 -6.67 -17.86 7.71
C LEU A 121 -7.65 -18.92 8.24
N LYS A 122 -8.57 -18.55 9.14
CA LYS A 122 -9.67 -19.46 9.55
C LYS A 122 -10.64 -19.76 8.41
N HIS A 123 -10.69 -18.91 7.38
CA HIS A 123 -11.65 -19.02 6.29
C HIS A 123 -11.01 -19.22 4.91
N LEU A 124 -9.70 -19.06 4.76
CA LEU A 124 -8.99 -19.20 3.50
C LEU A 124 -7.84 -20.18 3.68
N SER A 125 -7.66 -21.06 2.69
CA SER A 125 -6.52 -21.97 2.60
C SER A 125 -5.57 -21.43 1.52
N PRO A 126 -4.57 -20.62 1.87
CA PRO A 126 -3.63 -20.08 0.89
C PRO A 126 -2.73 -21.15 0.31
N THR A 127 -2.32 -20.96 -0.94
CA THR A 127 -1.20 -21.69 -1.55
C THR A 127 0.13 -21.05 -1.20
N ALA A 128 0.14 -19.72 -1.05
CA ALA A 128 1.28 -18.97 -0.52
C ALA A 128 0.84 -17.89 0.47
N LEU A 129 1.57 -17.73 1.56
CA LEU A 129 1.42 -16.65 2.53
C LEU A 129 2.73 -15.87 2.62
N LEU A 130 2.68 -14.58 2.33
CA LEU A 130 3.82 -13.66 2.43
C LEU A 130 3.67 -12.82 3.70
N LEU A 131 4.67 -12.89 4.58
CA LEU A 131 4.81 -12.04 5.76
C LEU A 131 5.93 -11.04 5.49
N LEU A 132 5.57 -9.78 5.21
CA LEU A 132 6.51 -8.78 4.71
C LEU A 132 7.35 -8.15 5.81
N ASN A 133 6.71 -7.70 6.88
CA ASN A 133 7.34 -7.05 8.04
C ASN A 133 6.30 -6.82 9.14
N LEU A 134 6.75 -6.74 10.39
CA LEU A 134 6.05 -6.11 11.49
C LEU A 134 6.90 -4.94 12.02
N SER A 135 6.37 -3.72 11.91
CA SER A 135 6.98 -2.48 12.37
C SER A 135 5.96 -1.64 13.13
N ARG A 136 6.43 -0.91 14.14
CA ARG A 136 5.59 -0.01 14.93
C ARG A 136 5.32 1.25 14.10
N ASP A 137 4.09 1.39 13.60
CA ASP A 137 3.73 2.45 12.66
C ASP A 137 3.09 3.69 13.32
N GLN A 138 2.64 3.62 14.59
CA GLN A 138 2.08 4.76 15.34
C GLN A 138 2.42 4.66 16.85
N LEU A 139 2.71 5.79 17.51
CA LEU A 139 3.14 5.86 18.92
C LEU A 139 2.08 5.46 19.95
N ASP A 140 0.79 5.50 19.59
CA ASP A 140 -0.34 5.17 20.45
C ASP A 140 -0.49 3.64 20.70
N ARG A 141 0.39 2.84 20.11
CA ARG A 141 0.29 1.38 20.00
C ARG A 141 1.35 0.59 20.78
N TYR A 142 1.59 0.91 22.06
CA TYR A 142 2.46 0.08 22.90
C TYR A 142 1.86 -1.35 23.05
N GLY A 143 2.58 -2.38 22.58
CA GLY A 143 2.15 -3.79 22.63
C GLY A 143 1.44 -4.31 21.36
N GLU A 144 0.96 -3.41 20.50
CA GLU A 144 0.86 -3.54 19.03
C GLU A 144 1.33 -4.85 18.39
N THR A 145 2.59 -4.77 17.97
CA THR A 145 3.27 -5.73 17.11
C THR A 145 3.43 -7.08 17.78
N ASP A 146 3.60 -7.10 19.11
CA ASP A 146 3.79 -8.33 19.88
C ASP A 146 2.47 -9.12 19.93
N ILE A 147 1.33 -8.44 20.14
CA ILE A 147 -0.01 -9.06 20.08
C ILE A 147 -0.30 -9.61 18.68
N ILE A 148 0.09 -8.90 17.63
CA ILE A 148 -0.07 -9.35 16.24
C ILE A 148 0.79 -10.61 16.02
N LEU A 149 2.05 -10.57 16.43
CA LEU A 149 2.98 -11.68 16.31
C LEU A 149 2.47 -12.92 17.05
N ASP A 150 2.00 -12.78 18.28
CA ASP A 150 1.44 -13.88 19.07
C ASP A 150 0.24 -14.51 18.35
N LYS A 151 -0.68 -13.69 17.83
CA LYS A 151 -1.82 -14.19 17.03
C LYS A 151 -1.39 -14.88 15.75
N TRP A 152 -0.32 -14.42 15.10
CA TRP A 152 0.24 -15.09 13.92
C TRP A 152 0.84 -16.45 14.33
N LYS A 153 1.60 -16.49 15.43
CA LYS A 153 2.15 -17.73 15.99
C LYS A 153 1.07 -18.74 16.36
N GLU A 154 -0.09 -18.29 16.83
CA GLU A 154 -1.24 -19.16 17.11
C GLU A 154 -1.93 -19.71 15.84
N THR A 155 -1.85 -19.01 14.72
CA THR A 155 -2.67 -19.30 13.53
C THR A 155 -1.90 -19.96 12.38
N VAL A 156 -0.62 -19.63 12.22
CA VAL A 156 0.26 -20.23 11.19
C VAL A 156 0.36 -21.76 11.30
N PRO A 157 0.42 -22.39 12.51
CA PRO A 157 0.41 -23.84 12.62
C PRO A 157 -0.85 -24.52 12.07
N GLY A 158 -1.95 -23.78 11.90
CA GLY A 158 -3.19 -24.28 11.31
C GLY A 158 -3.21 -24.28 9.77
N LEU A 159 -2.16 -23.77 9.12
CA LEU A 159 -2.03 -23.81 7.66
C LEU A 159 -1.79 -25.24 7.18
N SER A 160 -2.12 -25.51 5.92
CA SER A 160 -1.73 -26.78 5.29
C SER A 160 -0.22 -26.84 5.11
N ASP A 161 0.39 -28.00 5.35
CA ASP A 161 1.83 -28.26 5.09
C ASP A 161 2.24 -28.01 3.62
N THR A 162 1.29 -27.96 2.70
CA THR A 162 1.52 -27.63 1.29
C THR A 162 1.62 -26.12 1.03
N THR A 163 1.19 -25.29 1.97
CA THR A 163 1.30 -23.83 1.90
C THR A 163 2.78 -23.44 1.88
N ILE A 164 3.14 -22.54 0.97
CA ILE A 164 4.46 -21.92 0.93
C ILE A 164 4.42 -20.69 1.83
N LEU A 165 5.21 -20.68 2.90
CA LEU A 165 5.40 -19.50 3.74
C LEU A 165 6.63 -18.72 3.25
N VAL A 166 6.46 -17.43 3.00
CA VAL A 166 7.51 -16.54 2.51
C VAL A 166 7.70 -15.40 3.51
N CYS A 167 8.88 -15.30 4.13
CA CYS A 167 9.17 -14.39 5.23
C CYS A 167 10.38 -13.49 4.95
N ASP A 168 10.41 -12.31 5.55
CA ASP A 168 11.60 -11.45 5.56
C ASP A 168 12.71 -12.09 6.41
N SER A 169 13.88 -12.33 5.81
CA SER A 169 15.05 -12.93 6.48
C SER A 169 15.58 -12.09 7.64
N GLU A 170 15.36 -10.77 7.60
CA GLU A 170 15.90 -9.84 8.61
C GLU A 170 14.99 -9.71 9.85
N GLN A 171 13.77 -10.26 9.82
CA GLN A 171 12.86 -10.26 10.97
C GLN A 171 13.07 -11.51 11.82
N LYS A 172 13.73 -11.34 12.97
CA LYS A 172 14.02 -12.44 13.90
C LYS A 172 12.75 -13.17 14.32
N GLU A 173 11.68 -12.43 14.54
CA GLU A 173 10.36 -12.90 14.95
C GLU A 173 9.72 -13.84 13.93
N PHE A 174 10.09 -13.74 12.64
CA PHE A 174 9.58 -14.63 11.60
C PHE A 174 10.31 -15.96 11.55
N HIS A 175 11.52 -16.06 12.10
CA HIS A 175 12.20 -17.35 12.30
C HIS A 175 11.45 -18.19 13.34
N ASP A 176 10.96 -17.57 14.42
CA ASP A 176 10.11 -18.26 15.40
C ASP A 176 8.82 -18.81 14.77
N ILE A 177 8.20 -18.04 13.86
CA ILE A 177 7.01 -18.50 13.11
C ILE A 177 7.37 -19.68 12.21
N ALA A 178 8.54 -19.65 11.58
CA ALA A 178 8.99 -20.72 10.69
C ALA A 178 9.24 -22.03 11.44
N GLU A 179 9.77 -21.97 12.67
CA GLU A 179 10.03 -23.16 13.51
C GLU A 179 8.76 -23.90 13.92
N ILE A 180 7.65 -23.17 14.09
CA ILE A 180 6.36 -23.75 14.49
C ILE A 180 5.46 -24.13 13.30
N PHE A 181 5.85 -23.77 12.07
CA PHE A 181 5.13 -24.16 10.87
C PHE A 181 5.67 -25.48 10.32
N SER A 182 4.80 -26.47 10.13
CA SER A 182 5.15 -27.80 9.62
C SER A 182 5.41 -27.84 8.10
N GLY A 183 4.99 -26.81 7.36
CA GLY A 183 5.20 -26.71 5.92
C GLY A 183 6.56 -26.12 5.53
N ARG A 184 6.64 -25.63 4.29
CA ARG A 184 7.89 -25.07 3.76
C ARG A 184 7.94 -23.56 3.93
N THR A 185 8.99 -23.10 4.59
CA THR A 185 9.28 -21.67 4.75
C THR A 185 10.49 -21.27 3.91
N PHE A 186 10.38 -20.14 3.22
CA PHE A 186 11.44 -19.53 2.42
C PHE A 186 11.61 -18.07 2.82
N TYR A 187 12.82 -17.55 2.66
CA TYR A 187 13.14 -16.20 3.07
C TYR A 187 13.58 -15.33 1.90
N PHE A 188 13.15 -14.06 1.90
CA PHE A 188 13.65 -13.03 1.00
C PHE A 188 14.51 -12.01 1.78
N ASP A 189 15.36 -11.29 1.07
CA ASP A 189 16.28 -10.30 1.62
C ASP A 189 16.04 -8.91 1.02
N SER A 190 16.96 -7.98 1.30
CA SER A 190 16.98 -6.61 0.78
C SER A 190 17.91 -6.41 -0.43
N ASP A 191 18.35 -7.50 -1.10
CA ASP A 191 19.24 -7.39 -2.27
C ASP A 191 18.58 -6.55 -3.40
N PRO A 192 19.24 -5.49 -3.90
CA PRO A 192 18.64 -4.58 -4.87
C PRO A 192 18.65 -5.09 -6.32
N THR A 193 19.23 -6.25 -6.63
CA THR A 193 19.43 -6.73 -8.01
C THR A 193 18.13 -6.78 -8.81
N PHE A 194 17.03 -7.28 -8.23
CA PHE A 194 15.73 -7.26 -8.91
C PHE A 194 15.08 -5.89 -8.89
N LEU A 195 15.33 -5.06 -7.88
CA LEU A 195 14.82 -3.68 -7.81
C LEU A 195 15.35 -2.83 -8.96
N GLU A 196 16.63 -3.00 -9.33
CA GLU A 196 17.26 -2.30 -10.45
C GLU A 196 16.61 -2.58 -11.80
N LYS A 197 15.88 -3.70 -11.93
CA LYS A 197 15.08 -4.03 -13.12
C LYS A 197 13.71 -3.38 -13.14
N THR A 198 13.33 -2.65 -12.09
CA THR A 198 12.01 -2.00 -11.98
C THR A 198 12.12 -0.49 -12.09
N LYS A 199 10.97 0.17 -12.28
CA LYS A 199 10.84 1.62 -12.15
C LYS A 199 10.54 2.07 -10.71
N LEU A 200 10.62 1.17 -9.73
CA LEU A 200 10.37 1.52 -8.33
C LEU A 200 11.57 2.26 -7.75
N HIS A 201 11.28 3.25 -6.91
CA HIS A 201 12.30 4.01 -6.19
C HIS A 201 12.32 3.64 -4.70
N GLY A 202 13.45 3.91 -4.04
CA GLY A 202 13.66 3.61 -2.63
C GLY A 202 14.14 2.18 -2.39
N THR A 203 15.25 2.05 -1.69
CA THR A 203 15.88 0.76 -1.36
C THR A 203 14.94 -0.16 -0.58
N TYR A 204 14.00 0.39 0.19
CA TYR A 204 12.97 -0.35 0.89
C TYR A 204 12.06 -1.18 -0.03
N ASN A 205 11.94 -0.83 -1.32
CA ASN A 205 11.17 -1.61 -2.28
C ASN A 205 11.89 -2.89 -2.72
N ALA A 206 13.19 -3.05 -2.45
CA ALA A 206 13.92 -4.30 -2.76
C ALA A 206 13.24 -5.50 -2.09
N LYS A 207 12.89 -5.38 -0.81
CA LYS A 207 12.14 -6.41 -0.07
C LYS A 207 10.79 -6.75 -0.70
N ASN A 208 10.04 -5.73 -1.15
CA ASN A 208 8.74 -5.93 -1.82
C ASN A 208 8.90 -6.70 -3.14
N VAL A 209 9.94 -6.36 -3.91
CA VAL A 209 10.28 -7.01 -5.18
C VAL A 209 10.73 -8.45 -4.93
N ASN A 210 11.68 -8.66 -4.02
CA ASN A 210 12.24 -9.98 -3.73
C ASN A 210 11.18 -10.93 -3.16
N ALA A 211 10.26 -10.44 -2.32
CA ALA A 211 9.12 -11.23 -1.83
C ALA A 211 8.22 -11.70 -2.98
N ALA A 212 7.93 -10.83 -3.96
CA ALA A 212 7.13 -11.17 -5.13
C ALA A 212 7.85 -12.17 -6.06
N VAL A 213 9.12 -11.90 -6.38
CA VAL A 213 9.95 -12.74 -7.24
C VAL A 213 10.11 -14.14 -6.64
N LEU A 214 10.45 -14.23 -5.35
CA LEU A 214 10.61 -15.50 -4.66
C LEU A 214 9.30 -16.29 -4.67
N THR A 215 8.18 -15.64 -4.37
CA THR A 215 6.86 -16.30 -4.39
C THR A 215 6.54 -16.90 -5.76
N LEU A 216 6.71 -16.13 -6.84
CA LEU A 216 6.40 -16.63 -8.18
C LEU A 216 7.38 -17.70 -8.65
N THR A 217 8.65 -17.58 -8.29
CA THR A 217 9.65 -18.63 -8.55
C THR A 217 9.25 -19.96 -7.89
N LEU A 218 8.83 -19.90 -6.61
CA LEU A 218 8.39 -21.08 -5.86
C LEU A 218 7.07 -21.67 -6.38
N LEU A 219 6.22 -20.85 -7.00
CA LEU A 219 5.00 -21.28 -7.69
C LEU A 219 5.28 -21.79 -9.13
N GLY A 220 6.55 -21.82 -9.56
CA GLY A 220 6.97 -22.43 -10.82
C GLY A 220 6.95 -21.51 -12.04
N TYR A 221 6.87 -20.19 -11.86
CA TYR A 221 7.00 -19.24 -12.97
C TYR A 221 8.46 -19.05 -13.37
N ALA A 222 8.73 -18.97 -14.67
CA ALA A 222 10.09 -18.86 -15.19
C ALA A 222 10.70 -17.49 -14.87
N GLN A 223 11.95 -17.49 -14.41
CA GLN A 223 12.67 -16.28 -14.02
C GLN A 223 12.72 -15.24 -15.15
N SER A 224 12.93 -15.66 -16.40
CA SER A 224 12.95 -14.74 -17.55
C SER A 224 11.65 -13.97 -17.73
N GLY A 225 10.50 -14.63 -17.54
CA GLY A 225 9.20 -13.97 -17.62
C GLY A 225 8.92 -13.05 -16.43
N ILE A 226 9.42 -13.41 -15.25
CA ILE A 226 9.33 -12.54 -14.06
C ILE A 226 10.14 -11.26 -14.31
N GLU A 227 11.39 -11.39 -14.74
CA GLU A 227 12.27 -10.25 -15.01
C GLU A 227 11.71 -9.32 -16.08
N GLN A 228 11.16 -9.86 -17.17
CA GLN A 228 10.47 -9.05 -18.18
C GLN A 228 9.29 -8.27 -17.58
N GLY A 229 8.46 -8.93 -16.76
CA GLY A 229 7.34 -8.26 -16.10
C GLY A 229 7.78 -7.21 -15.07
N LEU A 230 8.96 -7.35 -14.46
CA LEU A 230 9.51 -6.32 -13.57
C LEU A 230 9.84 -5.02 -14.31
N GLU A 231 10.36 -5.12 -15.54
CA GLU A 231 10.71 -3.96 -16.39
C GLU A 231 9.47 -3.18 -16.85
N GLU A 232 8.36 -3.91 -17.09
CA GLU A 232 7.07 -3.36 -17.50
C GLU A 232 6.29 -2.74 -16.33
N PHE A 233 6.60 -3.14 -15.09
CA PHE A 233 5.89 -2.66 -13.90
C PHE A 233 6.09 -1.15 -13.69
N SER A 234 4.97 -0.42 -13.69
CA SER A 234 4.90 1.00 -13.33
C SER A 234 4.17 1.20 -12.01
N VAL A 235 4.63 2.16 -11.22
CA VAL A 235 4.05 2.42 -9.90
C VAL A 235 2.62 2.95 -10.03
N ALA A 236 1.72 2.43 -9.20
CA ALA A 236 0.35 2.92 -9.10
C ALA A 236 0.16 3.85 -7.90
N TYR A 237 -0.38 5.04 -8.17
CA TYR A 237 -0.99 6.04 -7.27
C TYR A 237 -0.09 6.56 -6.12
N GLY A 238 0.39 7.81 -6.28
CA GLY A 238 0.98 8.61 -5.21
C GLY A 238 2.28 8.08 -4.60
N ARG A 239 2.96 7.09 -5.18
CA ARG A 239 4.26 6.58 -4.70
C ARG A 239 5.37 6.90 -5.71
N GLY A 240 5.68 8.18 -5.88
CA GLY A 240 6.57 8.69 -6.92
C GLY A 240 5.87 8.89 -8.28
N GLU A 241 4.54 8.98 -8.27
CA GLU A 241 3.76 9.29 -9.48
C GLU A 241 4.09 10.68 -9.99
N VAL A 242 4.28 10.81 -11.30
CA VAL A 242 4.52 12.08 -11.96
C VAL A 242 3.24 12.53 -12.65
N ILE A 243 2.74 13.72 -12.29
CA ILE A 243 1.65 14.41 -12.97
C ILE A 243 2.24 15.64 -13.66
N THR A 244 2.25 15.64 -14.99
CA THR A 244 2.70 16.80 -15.76
C THR A 244 1.55 17.79 -15.98
N ARG A 245 1.75 19.05 -15.60
CA ARG A 245 0.82 20.14 -15.92
C ARG A 245 1.60 21.43 -16.20
N GLU A 246 1.22 22.13 -17.28
CA GLU A 246 1.81 23.43 -17.63
C GLU A 246 3.35 23.39 -17.71
N ASN A 247 3.92 22.27 -18.21
CA ASN A 247 5.35 21.97 -18.29
C ASN A 247 6.09 21.82 -16.95
N VAL A 248 5.36 21.57 -15.87
CA VAL A 248 5.90 21.19 -14.57
C VAL A 248 5.52 19.75 -14.25
N ASP A 249 6.52 18.94 -13.95
CA ASP A 249 6.37 17.56 -13.48
C ASP A 249 6.19 17.57 -11.96
N PHE A 250 4.99 17.22 -11.48
CA PHE A 250 4.71 17.08 -10.06
C PHE A 250 4.90 15.63 -9.64
N GLN A 251 5.97 15.35 -8.90
CA GLN A 251 6.23 14.03 -8.36
C GLN A 251 5.64 13.89 -6.96
N ILE A 252 4.65 13.01 -6.81
CA ILE A 252 3.86 12.86 -5.59
C ILE A 252 4.31 11.64 -4.79
N PHE A 253 4.67 11.86 -3.52
CA PHE A 253 5.09 10.86 -2.55
C PHE A 253 4.19 10.86 -1.32
N LEU A 254 3.15 10.03 -1.34
CA LEU A 254 2.20 9.82 -0.25
C LEU A 254 2.95 9.36 1.01
N ALA A 255 2.73 10.08 2.11
CA ALA A 255 3.23 9.73 3.43
C ALA A 255 2.10 9.84 4.46
N LYS A 256 1.74 8.72 5.08
CA LYS A 256 0.60 8.64 6.02
C LYS A 256 1.01 8.30 7.46
N ASN A 257 2.30 8.03 7.67
CA ASN A 257 2.87 7.62 8.95
C ASN A 257 4.38 7.91 8.94
N PRO A 258 5.06 7.87 10.10
CA PRO A 258 6.48 8.20 10.20
C PRO A 258 7.37 7.31 9.33
N ALA A 259 7.07 6.01 9.26
CA ALA A 259 7.85 5.04 8.48
C ALA A 259 7.83 5.37 6.98
N SER A 260 6.65 5.55 6.39
CA SER A 260 6.51 5.92 4.97
C SER A 260 7.10 7.31 4.68
N PHE A 261 6.99 8.25 5.61
CA PHE A 261 7.57 9.57 5.45
C PHE A 261 9.10 9.52 5.44
N ASN A 262 9.71 8.85 6.41
CA ASN A 262 11.16 8.66 6.48
C ASN A 262 11.70 7.95 5.22
N GLN A 263 10.97 6.95 4.71
CA GLN A 263 11.31 6.28 3.45
C GLN A 263 11.26 7.21 2.25
N ASN A 264 10.25 8.09 2.17
CA ASN A 264 10.17 9.09 1.10
C ASN A 264 11.31 10.12 1.21
N LEU A 265 11.71 10.53 2.41
CA LEU A 265 12.86 11.41 2.62
C LEU A 265 14.17 10.77 2.15
N ASP A 266 14.39 9.49 2.44
CA ASP A 266 15.58 8.77 1.95
C ASP A 266 15.65 8.77 0.41
N VAL A 267 14.49 8.64 -0.26
CA VAL A 267 14.41 8.75 -1.73
C VAL A 267 14.81 10.15 -2.20
N LEU A 268 14.34 11.19 -1.53
CA LEU A 268 14.63 12.58 -1.90
C LEU A 268 16.09 12.99 -1.64
N SER A 269 16.72 12.43 -0.60
CA SER A 269 18.13 12.66 -0.28
C SER A 269 19.08 11.86 -1.18
N SER A 270 18.61 10.79 -1.83
CA SER A 270 19.44 9.98 -2.74
C SER A 270 19.83 10.69 -4.04
N GLY A 271 19.29 11.88 -4.31
CA GLY A 271 19.53 12.64 -5.55
C GLY A 271 18.86 12.06 -6.79
N LYS A 272 18.12 10.94 -6.66
CA LYS A 272 17.37 10.31 -7.77
C LYS A 272 16.11 11.08 -8.17
N VAL A 273 15.64 12.00 -7.33
CA VAL A 273 14.49 12.85 -7.60
C VAL A 273 14.96 14.23 -7.99
N ALA A 274 14.74 14.60 -9.25
CA ALA A 274 15.02 15.93 -9.76
C ALA A 274 13.95 16.91 -9.26
N GLY A 275 14.36 18.03 -8.67
CA GLY A 275 13.44 19.10 -8.29
C GLY A 275 14.09 20.10 -7.34
N LYS A 276 13.89 21.38 -7.61
CA LYS A 276 14.37 22.47 -6.74
C LYS A 276 13.35 22.87 -5.67
N SER A 277 12.14 22.34 -5.73
CA SER A 277 11.04 22.72 -4.83
C SER A 277 10.41 21.48 -4.18
N ILE A 278 10.08 21.59 -2.90
CA ILE A 278 9.31 20.60 -2.14
C ILE A 278 8.06 21.27 -1.57
N LEU A 279 6.89 20.64 -1.79
CA LEU A 279 5.62 21.00 -1.18
C LEU A 279 5.20 19.93 -0.16
N PHE A 280 5.17 20.29 1.12
CA PHE A 280 4.58 19.46 2.17
C PHE A 280 3.09 19.77 2.29
N VAL A 281 2.22 18.76 2.30
CA VAL A 281 0.77 18.96 2.45
C VAL A 281 0.23 18.06 3.56
N LEU A 282 -0.21 18.68 4.66
CA LEU A 282 -0.70 17.97 5.84
C LEU A 282 -2.15 18.36 6.14
N ASN A 283 -3.04 17.39 5.99
CA ASN A 283 -4.45 17.50 6.39
C ASN A 283 -4.74 16.67 7.65
N ASP A 284 -5.85 16.93 8.33
CA ASP A 284 -6.32 16.19 9.50
C ASP A 284 -7.78 15.73 9.35
N ASN A 285 -8.20 15.39 8.13
CA ASN A 285 -9.56 14.88 7.90
C ASN A 285 -9.74 13.49 8.52
N ILE A 286 -10.99 13.00 8.60
CA ILE A 286 -11.30 11.68 9.17
C ILE A 286 -10.41 10.55 8.63
N PRO A 287 -10.12 10.46 7.32
CA PRO A 287 -9.24 9.42 6.79
C PRO A 287 -7.76 9.56 7.17
N ASP A 288 -7.32 10.77 7.55
CA ASP A 288 -5.91 11.06 7.91
C ASP A 288 -5.65 10.86 9.41
N GLY A 289 -6.69 10.97 10.23
CA GLY A 289 -6.58 11.10 11.68
C GLY A 289 -6.57 12.57 12.10
N ARG A 290 -7.24 12.87 13.22
CA ARG A 290 -7.33 14.23 13.77
C ARG A 290 -6.06 14.64 14.53
N ASP A 291 -5.33 13.65 15.04
CA ASP A 291 -4.04 13.84 15.67
C ASP A 291 -2.92 13.73 14.63
N VAL A 292 -2.14 14.82 14.49
CA VAL A 292 -1.00 14.91 13.58
C VAL A 292 0.34 14.82 14.30
N SER A 293 0.34 14.46 15.59
CA SER A 293 1.55 14.33 16.42
C SER A 293 2.62 13.41 15.83
N TRP A 294 2.21 12.43 15.01
CA TRP A 294 3.11 11.51 14.30
C TRP A 294 4.18 12.23 13.45
N ILE A 295 3.97 13.48 13.03
CA ILE A 295 5.00 14.23 12.29
C ILE A 295 6.29 14.46 13.11
N TYR A 296 6.20 14.41 14.44
CA TYR A 296 7.37 14.54 15.33
C TYR A 296 8.23 13.27 15.39
N ASP A 297 7.72 12.12 14.97
CA ASP A 297 8.48 10.87 14.86
C ASP A 297 9.27 10.74 13.56
N ILE A 298 9.06 11.67 12.63
CA ILE A 298 9.86 11.77 11.41
C ILE A 298 11.27 12.19 11.84
N SER A 299 12.32 11.58 11.27
CA SER A 299 13.70 11.93 11.60
C SER A 299 14.01 13.38 11.21
N PRO A 300 14.46 14.24 12.15
CA PRO A 300 14.82 15.62 11.84
C PRO A 300 16.01 15.71 10.88
N ASP A 301 17.00 14.81 11.00
CA ASP A 301 18.16 14.78 10.12
C ASP A 301 17.74 14.45 8.68
N LYS A 302 16.87 13.45 8.50
CA LYS A 302 16.35 13.10 7.17
C LYS A 302 15.55 14.24 6.54
N ILE A 303 14.77 14.98 7.33
CA ILE A 303 14.03 16.16 6.84
C ILE A 303 15.03 17.21 6.35
N LYS A 304 16.04 17.51 7.16
CA LYS A 304 17.05 18.51 6.85
C LYS A 304 17.81 18.16 5.57
N ASP A 305 18.30 16.94 5.47
CA ASP A 305 19.06 16.44 4.32
C ASP A 305 18.20 16.47 3.04
N ALA A 306 16.94 16.03 3.11
CA ALA A 306 16.05 16.01 1.96
C ALA A 306 15.69 17.42 1.45
N CYS A 307 15.67 18.42 2.35
CA CYS A 307 15.32 19.81 2.06
C CYS A 307 16.54 20.67 1.69
N GLU A 308 17.76 20.17 1.83
CA GLU A 308 18.97 20.96 1.60
C GLU A 308 19.03 21.49 0.16
N GLY A 309 19.25 22.79 0.02
CA GLY A 309 19.33 23.47 -1.28
C GLY A 309 18.01 23.57 -2.05
N LYS A 310 16.87 23.23 -1.44
CA LYS A 310 15.54 23.26 -2.07
C LYS A 310 14.65 24.35 -1.46
N GLU A 311 13.76 24.85 -2.30
CA GLU A 311 12.72 25.79 -1.92
C GLU A 311 11.53 25.05 -1.29
N ILE A 312 11.09 25.51 -0.13
CA ILE A 312 10.12 24.78 0.70
C ILE A 312 8.78 25.50 0.72
N TYR A 313 7.72 24.74 0.48
CA TYR A 313 6.32 25.16 0.54
C TYR A 313 5.56 24.25 1.48
N VAL A 314 4.58 24.80 2.20
CA VAL A 314 3.79 24.06 3.19
C VAL A 314 2.33 24.41 3.06
N SER A 315 1.49 23.38 2.99
CA SER A 315 0.05 23.55 2.84
C SER A 315 -0.79 22.48 3.54
N GLY A 316 -2.11 22.57 3.37
CA GLY A 316 -3.11 21.72 4.01
C GLY A 316 -3.69 22.30 5.30
N THR A 317 -4.71 21.64 5.85
CA THR A 317 -5.44 22.12 7.04
C THR A 317 -4.56 22.27 8.28
N ARG A 318 -3.39 21.60 8.30
CA ARG A 318 -2.39 21.65 9.39
C ARG A 318 -1.04 22.17 8.89
N ALA A 319 -1.07 23.10 7.93
CA ALA A 319 0.13 23.73 7.38
C ALA A 319 1.03 24.34 8.48
N LEU A 320 0.44 24.96 9.50
CA LEU A 320 1.19 25.58 10.59
C LEU A 320 1.91 24.53 11.45
N ASP A 321 1.27 23.40 11.78
CA ASP A 321 1.91 22.30 12.53
C ASP A 321 3.12 21.75 11.75
N MET A 322 2.98 21.55 10.44
CA MET A 322 4.06 21.09 9.58
C MET A 322 5.19 22.13 9.47
N ALA A 323 4.87 23.41 9.33
CA ALA A 323 5.88 24.47 9.28
C ALA A 323 6.69 24.56 10.58
N VAL A 324 6.04 24.43 11.73
CA VAL A 324 6.72 24.33 13.04
C VAL A 324 7.62 23.09 13.08
N ARG A 325 7.13 21.93 12.62
CA ARG A 325 7.92 20.70 12.57
C ARG A 325 9.17 20.85 11.70
N LEU A 326 9.06 21.48 10.54
CA LEU A 326 10.20 21.77 9.65
C LEU A 326 11.21 22.72 10.32
N SER A 327 10.72 23.73 11.03
CA SER A 327 11.58 24.62 11.81
C SER A 327 12.37 23.86 12.89
N TYR A 328 11.75 22.89 13.58
CA TYR A 328 12.45 22.02 14.54
C TYR A 328 13.51 21.13 13.88
N ALA A 329 13.36 20.78 12.61
CA ALA A 329 14.37 20.06 11.84
C ALA A 329 15.50 20.97 11.31
N GLY A 330 15.43 22.28 11.54
CA GLY A 330 16.39 23.25 11.00
C GLY A 330 16.15 23.63 9.54
N VAL A 331 14.94 23.38 9.01
CA VAL A 331 14.54 23.79 7.66
C VAL A 331 13.87 25.16 7.71
N ASN A 332 14.45 26.14 7.03
CA ASN A 332 13.89 27.48 6.93
C ASN A 332 12.81 27.53 5.84
N THR A 333 11.58 27.90 6.21
CA THR A 333 10.45 28.05 5.29
C THR A 333 10.02 29.51 5.27
N ARG A 334 9.99 30.13 4.10
CA ARG A 334 9.53 31.50 3.93
C ARG A 334 8.06 31.61 4.32
N THR A 335 7.68 32.62 5.10
CA THR A 335 6.30 32.78 5.62
C THR A 335 5.28 32.82 4.49
N GLU A 336 5.65 33.44 3.37
CA GLU A 336 4.80 33.56 2.19
C GLU A 336 4.58 32.22 1.45
N ASN A 337 5.41 31.20 1.69
CA ASN A 337 5.26 29.86 1.13
C ASN A 337 4.41 28.93 2.02
N ILE A 338 3.88 29.43 3.14
CA ILE A 338 3.02 28.67 4.07
C ILE A 338 1.58 29.13 3.84
N SER A 339 0.68 28.21 3.49
CA SER A 339 -0.74 28.53 3.32
C SER A 339 -1.63 27.32 3.58
N GLU A 340 -2.69 27.49 4.38
CA GLU A 340 -3.68 26.43 4.59
C GLU A 340 -4.47 26.08 3.31
N ASN A 341 -4.45 26.95 2.31
CA ASN A 341 -5.10 26.71 1.02
C ASN A 341 -4.12 26.08 0.02
N LEU A 342 -4.44 24.87 -0.44
CA LEU A 342 -3.57 24.13 -1.36
C LEU A 342 -3.54 24.75 -2.75
N SER A 343 -4.66 25.31 -3.22
CA SER A 343 -4.75 25.94 -4.54
C SER A 343 -3.88 27.19 -4.64
N SER A 344 -3.81 28.01 -3.59
CA SER A 344 -2.91 29.17 -3.55
C SER A 344 -1.44 28.74 -3.52
N SER A 345 -1.10 27.69 -2.77
CA SER A 345 0.26 27.15 -2.71
C SER A 345 0.73 26.61 -4.06
N ILE A 346 -0.14 25.87 -4.76
CA ILE A 346 0.14 25.37 -6.12
C ILE A 346 0.25 26.53 -7.12
N SER A 347 -0.63 27.55 -7.03
CA SER A 347 -0.55 28.74 -7.90
C SER A 347 0.76 29.50 -7.71
N ARG A 348 1.23 29.61 -6.46
CA ARG A 348 2.51 30.23 -6.12
C ARG A 348 3.70 29.41 -6.62
N LEU A 349 3.63 28.08 -6.51
CA LEU A 349 4.65 27.20 -7.08
C LEU A 349 4.83 27.45 -8.57
N TYR A 350 3.75 27.68 -9.32
CA TYR A 350 3.85 28.05 -10.74
C TYR A 350 4.48 29.42 -10.99
N SER A 351 4.22 30.42 -10.13
CA SER A 351 4.83 31.75 -10.30
C SER A 351 6.33 31.76 -10.03
N ASP A 352 6.77 30.91 -9.09
CA ASP A 352 8.15 30.89 -8.60
C ASP A 352 9.01 29.87 -9.36
N SER A 353 8.43 28.74 -9.79
CA SER A 353 9.18 27.64 -10.40
C SER A 353 9.36 27.89 -11.90
N ARG A 354 10.58 28.33 -12.27
CA ARG A 354 11.05 28.29 -13.67
C ARG A 354 11.61 26.91 -14.08
N ASP A 355 11.69 25.96 -13.14
CA ASP A 355 12.28 24.64 -13.33
C ASP A 355 11.21 23.53 -13.35
N ALA A 356 11.45 22.53 -14.20
CA ALA A 356 10.47 21.57 -14.71
C ALA A 356 9.97 20.49 -13.73
N SER A 357 10.36 20.50 -12.44
CA SER A 357 9.97 19.42 -11.51
C SER A 357 9.81 19.86 -10.06
N VAL A 358 8.69 19.46 -9.43
CA VAL A 358 8.29 19.75 -8.05
C VAL A 358 7.98 18.44 -7.32
N THR A 359 8.54 18.25 -6.13
CA THR A 359 8.18 17.14 -5.25
C THR A 359 7.03 17.54 -4.33
N ILE A 360 6.00 16.70 -4.20
CA ILE A 360 4.92 16.88 -3.24
C ILE A 360 4.89 15.71 -2.25
N LEU A 361 4.87 16.02 -0.95
CA LEU A 361 4.73 15.07 0.16
C LEU A 361 3.37 15.27 0.86
N PRO A 362 2.26 14.71 0.31
CA PRO A 362 0.96 14.80 0.94
C PRO A 362 0.66 13.59 1.84
N ASN A 363 -0.21 13.77 2.83
CA ASN A 363 -0.95 12.65 3.43
C ASN A 363 -2.21 12.29 2.61
N TYR A 364 -3.09 11.41 3.12
CA TYR A 364 -4.08 10.74 2.27
C TYR A 364 -5.11 11.69 1.64
N SER A 365 -5.82 12.49 2.42
CA SER A 365 -6.80 13.43 1.86
C SER A 365 -6.13 14.57 1.08
N ALA A 366 -4.96 15.02 1.54
CA ALA A 366 -4.14 16.02 0.85
C ALA A 366 -3.72 15.54 -0.54
N MET A 367 -3.42 14.24 -0.70
CA MET A 367 -3.06 13.67 -2.00
C MET A 367 -4.26 13.71 -2.95
N LEU A 368 -5.46 13.36 -2.47
CA LEU A 368 -6.68 13.41 -3.30
C LEU A 368 -6.97 14.85 -3.75
N GLU A 369 -6.84 15.82 -2.84
CA GLU A 369 -7.01 17.24 -3.15
C GLU A 369 -5.95 17.76 -4.13
N THR A 370 -4.68 17.40 -3.91
CA THR A 370 -3.56 17.73 -4.82
C THR A 370 -3.86 17.26 -6.24
N ARG A 371 -4.31 16.01 -6.39
CA ARG A 371 -4.65 15.44 -7.69
C ARG A 371 -5.85 16.12 -8.32
N GLU A 372 -6.89 16.40 -7.55
CA GLU A 372 -8.07 17.10 -8.05
C GLU A 372 -7.67 18.45 -8.64
N ILE A 373 -6.82 19.19 -7.93
CA ILE A 373 -6.29 20.47 -8.39
C ILE A 373 -5.45 20.28 -9.65
N LEU A 374 -4.50 19.34 -9.68
CA LEU A 374 -3.57 19.16 -10.79
C LEU A 374 -4.24 18.59 -12.05
N ILE A 375 -5.11 17.58 -11.92
CA ILE A 375 -5.79 16.90 -13.05
C ILE A 375 -7.07 17.64 -13.48
N GLY A 376 -7.65 18.47 -12.61
CA GLY A 376 -8.90 19.20 -12.88
C GLY A 376 -10.16 18.34 -12.83
N ARG A 377 -10.11 17.15 -12.20
CA ARG A 377 -11.26 16.25 -12.02
C ARG A 377 -11.23 15.57 -10.66
N LYS A 378 -12.39 15.43 -10.02
CA LYS A 378 -12.56 14.59 -8.81
C LYS A 378 -12.43 13.12 -9.19
N ILE A 379 -11.50 12.42 -8.56
CA ILE A 379 -11.38 10.97 -8.63
C ILE A 379 -12.01 10.41 -7.36
N LEU A 380 -13.17 9.76 -7.49
CA LEU A 380 -13.91 9.06 -6.43
C LEU A 380 -13.89 7.55 -6.68
#